data_AF-A0A960Y2T5-F1
#
_entry.id   AF-A0A960Y2T5-F1
#
_cell.length_a   1.000
_cell.length_b   1.000
_cell.length_c   1.000
_cell.angle_alpha   90.00
_cell.angle_beta   90.00
_cell.angle_gamma   90.00
#
_symmetry.space_group_name_H-M   'P 1'
#
loop_
_entity.id
_entity.type
_entity.pdbx_description
1 polymer ?
#
loop_
_entity_poly.entity_id
_entity_poly.type
_entity_poly.pdbx_seq_one_letter_code
_entity_poly.pdbx_strand_id
1 'polypeptide(L)'
;MNTKHTIKTAILEILKKETNPLSPKEIYEKIISEGLYTFKAKNPVSLVSTELRSYCKGVTNSTAKEPKLFEMVDGKYKVLG
;
A
#
# COMPACT_ATOMS: atom_id res chain seq x y z
N MET A 1 9.21 6.27 18.99
CA MET A 1 8.96 7.14 17.81
C MET A 1 7.47 7.06 17.50
N ASN A 2 6.69 8.11 17.74
CA ASN A 2 5.25 8.15 17.40
C ASN A 2 5.08 8.68 15.98
N THR A 3 5.41 7.88 14.98
CA THR A 3 5.06 8.20 13.60
C THR A 3 3.61 7.80 13.37
N LYS A 4 2.73 8.79 13.32
CA LYS A 4 1.35 8.62 12.88
C LYS A 4 1.39 8.06 11.45
N HIS A 5 1.17 6.76 11.25
CA HIS A 5 1.20 6.20 9.91
C HIS A 5 0.05 6.81 9.09
N THR A 6 0.34 7.11 7.84
CA THR A 6 -0.65 7.27 6.79
C THR A 6 -0.86 5.91 6.13
N ILE A 7 -1.92 5.76 5.33
CA ILE A 7 -2.14 4.53 4.54
C ILE A 7 -0.88 4.22 3.70
N LYS A 8 -0.29 5.23 3.05
CA LYS A 8 0.95 5.09 2.27
C LYS A 8 2.11 4.53 3.10
N THR A 9 2.39 5.09 4.27
CA THR A 9 3.54 4.66 5.08
C THR A 9 3.31 3.29 5.71
N ALA A 10 2.07 2.96 6.08
CA ALA A 10 1.71 1.63 6.55
C ALA A 10 1.89 0.56 5.46
N ILE A 11 1.41 0.83 4.23
CA ILE A 11 1.62 -0.07 3.08
C ILE A 11 3.11 -0.26 2.80
N LEU A 12 3.88 0.83 2.77
CA LEU A 12 5.31 0.78 2.48
C LEU A 12 6.05 -0.03 3.55
N GLU A 13 5.68 0.09 4.82
CA GLU A 13 6.29 -0.69 5.90
C GLU A 13 6.02 -2.19 5.75
N ILE A 14 4.77 -2.59 5.50
CA ILE A 14 4.43 -3.99 5.26
C ILE A 14 5.22 -4.53 4.06
N LEU A 15 5.18 -3.85 2.91
CA LEU A 15 5.84 -4.33 1.70
C LEU A 15 7.38 -4.36 1.82
N LYS A 16 7.99 -3.54 2.69
CA LYS A 16 9.43 -3.61 2.97
C LYS A 16 9.84 -4.83 3.79
N LYS A 17 8.94 -5.37 4.62
CA LYS A 17 9.18 -6.56 5.44
C LYS A 17 9.00 -7.85 4.66
N GLU A 18 8.38 -7.79 3.49
CA GLU A 18 7.91 -8.95 2.74
C GLU A 18 8.77 -9.16 1.50
N THR A 19 9.23 -10.40 1.31
CA THR A 19 10.01 -10.77 0.11
C THR A 19 9.12 -10.98 -1.11
N ASN A 20 7.88 -11.40 -0.88
CA ASN A 20 6.92 -11.73 -1.95
C ASN A 20 5.92 -10.59 -2.17
N PRO A 21 5.45 -10.37 -3.42
CA PRO A 21 4.36 -9.45 -3.69
C PRO A 21 3.10 -9.83 -2.91
N LEU A 22 2.37 -8.82 -2.42
CA LEU A 22 1.13 -8.99 -1.68
C LEU A 22 -0.06 -8.35 -2.40
N SER A 23 -1.23 -8.96 -2.29
CA SER A 23 -2.48 -8.38 -2.75
C SER A 23 -2.93 -7.24 -1.83
N PRO A 24 -3.80 -6.31 -2.30
CA PRO A 24 -4.36 -5.25 -1.45
C PRO A 24 -5.05 -5.77 -0.19
N LYS A 25 -5.66 -6.96 -0.26
CA LYS A 25 -6.31 -7.62 0.89
C LYS A 25 -5.27 -8.09 1.91
N GLU A 26 -4.23 -8.80 1.47
CA GLU A 26 -3.14 -9.27 2.35
C GLU A 26 -2.44 -8.08 3.05
N ILE A 27 -2.20 -6.99 2.31
CA ILE A 27 -1.61 -5.77 2.87
C ILE A 27 -2.52 -5.16 3.93
N TYR A 28 -3.82 -5.02 3.63
CA TYR A 28 -4.79 -4.52 4.59
C TYR A 28 -4.82 -5.35 5.88
N GLU A 29 -4.90 -6.68 5.76
CA GLU A 29 -4.92 -7.60 6.91
C GLU A 29 -3.67 -7.46 7.77
N LYS A 30 -2.49 -7.36 7.15
CA LYS A 30 -1.22 -7.13 7.87
C LYS A 30 -1.16 -5.75 8.55
N ILE A 31 -1.63 -4.69 7.90
CA ILE A 31 -1.69 -3.34 8.49
C ILE A 31 -2.53 -3.34 9.78
N ILE A 32 -3.68 -4.04 9.76
CA ILE A 32 -4.53 -4.18 10.95
C ILE A 32 -3.85 -5.05 12.01
N SER A 33 -3.27 -6.18 11.60
CA SER A 33 -2.60 -7.13 12.51
C SER A 33 -1.41 -6.50 13.22
N GLU A 34 -0.69 -5.59 12.57
CA GLU A 34 0.46 -4.87 13.15
C GLU A 34 0.05 -3.53 13.81
N GLY A 35 -1.24 -3.17 13.77
CA GLY A 35 -1.74 -1.93 14.36
C GLY A 35 -1.18 -0.65 13.73
N LEU A 36 -0.68 -0.73 12.49
CA LEU A 36 0.00 0.40 11.84
C LEU A 36 -0.97 1.53 11.49
N TYR A 37 -2.18 1.21 11.05
CA TYR A 37 -3.18 2.20 10.67
C TYR A 37 -4.61 1.74 10.94
N THR A 38 -5.46 2.66 11.44
CA THR A 38 -6.88 2.39 11.66
C THR A 38 -7.72 2.94 10.52
N PHE A 39 -8.41 2.07 9.78
CA PHE A 39 -9.32 2.48 8.73
C PHE A 39 -10.71 2.80 9.29
N LYS A 40 -11.27 3.95 8.90
CA LYS A 40 -12.65 4.35 9.24
C LYS A 40 -13.64 4.20 8.07
N ALA A 41 -13.17 3.74 6.92
CA ALA A 41 -13.96 3.65 5.70
C ALA A 41 -14.78 2.36 5.63
N LYS A 42 -15.91 2.43 4.94
CA LYS A 42 -16.78 1.25 4.70
C LYS A 42 -16.08 0.14 3.90
N ASN A 43 -15.12 0.50 3.04
CA ASN A 43 -14.33 -0.46 2.27
C ASN A 43 -12.83 -0.12 2.34
N PRO A 44 -12.11 -0.59 3.37
CA PRO A 44 -10.71 -0.26 3.59
C PRO A 44 -9.78 -0.87 2.54
N VAL A 45 -10.10 -2.06 2.02
CA VAL A 45 -9.30 -2.73 0.98
C VAL A 45 -9.28 -1.89 -0.31
N SER A 46 -10.41 -1.29 -0.70
CA SER A 46 -10.47 -0.38 -1.85
C SER A 46 -9.63 0.88 -1.66
N LEU A 47 -9.54 1.40 -0.42
CA LEU A 47 -8.62 2.52 -0.13
C LEU A 47 -7.16 2.11 -0.28
N VAL A 48 -6.78 0.94 0.24
CA VAL A 48 -5.43 0.39 0.07
C VAL A 48 -5.10 0.21 -1.42
N SER A 49 -6.02 -0.37 -2.20
CA SER A 49 -5.83 -0.54 -3.64
C SER A 49 -5.70 0.79 -4.39
N THR A 50 -6.48 1.81 -4.02
CA THR A 50 -6.41 3.14 -4.64
C THR A 50 -5.08 3.81 -4.32
N GLU A 51 -4.64 3.75 -3.06
CA GLU A 51 -3.37 4.33 -2.64
C GLU A 51 -2.20 3.60 -3.32
N LEU A 52 -2.20 2.26 -3.38
CA LEU A 52 -1.20 1.46 -4.12
C LEU A 52 -1.09 1.88 -5.59
N ARG A 53 -2.23 1.94 -6.29
CA ARG A 53 -2.26 2.34 -7.71
C ARG A 53 -1.72 3.75 -7.92
N SER A 54 -2.05 4.69 -7.04
CA SER A 54 -1.58 6.08 -7.18
C SER A 54 -0.06 6.19 -7.18
N TYR A 55 0.65 5.37 -6.39
CA TYR A 55 2.12 5.33 -6.31
C TYR A 55 2.76 4.20 -7.13
N CYS A 56 1.99 3.49 -7.96
CA CYS A 56 2.50 2.39 -8.76
C CYS A 56 3.27 2.90 -9.99
N LYS A 57 4.40 2.25 -10.29
CA LYS A 57 5.16 2.46 -11.52
C LYS A 57 4.27 2.23 -12.75
N GLY A 58 4.40 3.09 -13.75
CA GLY A 58 3.61 3.04 -14.99
C GLY A 58 2.25 3.73 -14.93
N VAL A 59 1.79 4.19 -13.75
CA VAL A 59 0.54 4.96 -13.64
C VAL A 59 0.81 6.44 -13.87
N THR A 60 0.23 7.01 -14.94
CA THR A 60 0.43 8.39 -15.42
C THR A 60 -0.86 9.21 -15.53
N ASN A 61 -1.98 8.68 -15.04
CA ASN A 61 -3.27 9.38 -15.06
C ASN A 61 -3.35 10.49 -13.99
N SER A 62 -4.45 11.24 -13.93
CA SER A 62 -4.65 12.34 -12.97
C SER A 62 -4.64 11.91 -11.49
N THR A 63 -4.66 10.61 -11.19
CA THR A 63 -4.56 10.07 -9.82
C THR A 63 -3.16 9.57 -9.48
N ALA A 64 -2.23 9.64 -10.43
CA ALA A 64 -0.83 9.33 -10.23
C ALA A 64 -0.20 10.30 -9.21
N LYS A 65 0.52 9.73 -8.25
CA LYS A 65 1.31 10.45 -7.25
C LYS A 65 2.79 10.13 -7.42
N GLU A 66 3.63 10.99 -6.87
CA GLU A 66 5.09 10.87 -6.81
C GLU A 66 5.60 10.87 -5.35
N PRO A 67 6.77 10.25 -5.06
CA PRO A 67 7.55 9.39 -5.97
C PRO A 67 6.84 8.07 -6.23
N LYS A 68 7.19 7.36 -7.31
CA LYS A 68 6.70 5.98 -7.51
C LYS A 68 7.36 5.06 -6.49
N LEU A 69 6.55 4.31 -5.75
CA LEU A 69 7.00 3.50 -4.61
C LEU A 69 6.74 2.01 -4.80
N PHE A 70 5.81 1.64 -5.69
CA PHE A 70 5.35 0.27 -5.83
C PHE A 70 5.43 -0.19 -7.28
N GLU A 71 5.55 -1.49 -7.46
CA GLU A 71 5.33 -2.15 -8.74
C GLU A 71 4.34 -3.30 -8.60
N MET A 72 3.52 -3.49 -9.64
CA MET A 72 2.52 -4.54 -9.68
C MET A 72 3.06 -5.76 -10.43
N VAL A 73 2.97 -6.94 -9.81
CA VAL A 73 3.39 -8.23 -10.34
C VAL A 73 2.23 -9.20 -10.14
N ASP A 74 1.65 -9.71 -11.23
CA ASP A 74 0.54 -10.68 -11.22
C ASP A 74 -0.65 -10.28 -10.31
N GLY A 75 -1.04 -9.00 -10.36
CA GLY A 75 -2.15 -8.46 -9.55
C GLY A 75 -1.81 -8.22 -8.07
N LYS A 76 -0.57 -8.49 -7.67
CA LYS A 76 -0.01 -8.18 -6.35
C LYS A 76 1.00 -7.04 -6.44
N TYR A 77 1.43 -6.50 -5.30
CA TYR A 77 2.31 -5.34 -5.23
C TYR A 77 3.53 -5.64 -4.37
N LYS A 78 4.68 -5.08 -4.78
CA LYS A 78 5.90 -5.04 -3.96
C LYS A 78 6.54 -3.65 -4.01
N VAL A 79 7.51 -3.40 -3.15
CA VAL A 79 8.29 -2.14 -3.17
C VAL A 79 9.06 -2.06 -4.48
N LEU A 80 9.02 -0.90 -5.12
CA LEU A 80 9.84 -0.61 -6.29
C LEU A 80 11.30 -0.55 -5.85
N GLY A 81 12.12 -1.45 -6.41
CA GLY A 81 13.57 -1.51 -6.21
C GLY A 81 14.33 -0.46 -6.98
#